data_AF-A0A958HDI1-F1
#
_entry.id   AF-A0A958HDI1-F1
#
_cell.length_a   1.000
_cell.length_b   1.000
_cell.length_c   1.000
_cell.angle_alpha   90.00
_cell.angle_beta   90.00
_cell.angle_gamma   90.00
#
_symmetry.space_group_name_H-M   'P 1'
#
loop_
_entity.id
_entity.type
_entity.pdbx_description
1 polymer ?
#
loop_
_entity_poly.entity_id
_entity_poly.type
_entity_poly.pdbx_seq_one_letter_code
_entity_poly.pdbx_strand_id
1 'polypeptide(L)'
;MSGTNAPRWTVPDNFIREFHVSREARDTYQFDDSLFSLRGTVVIPNFRAARQFADQMNERRDLVRYPEQAVKAGQINAMALIHEILHLMIVTYRQQTNPGALRDALEHLDETLETTPVQDTLTEFVDDFPAKPVYKGEVTVPQFLASDTAGDPNSQVALEEMLLLWLSNTNPAFEPYRELFDDTPLERDTAYEQMIQEMRQFFAGQPGFGEGNVSLIDMLEAPAKASPYSLEGQLEFIRQKWPAYLGKNVFRLLAGLDLIAEEEKPVFFGPGPSQAPDFAHLTVEPERFSPDLDWMPKVVMMAKNAYVWLDQLSRKYGEDLRYLNQIPDEELDFLASGGFTGLWLIGLWERSTASRTIKQMMGNPEAVASAYSLYDYEIAADLGGWLAYKDLRDRAWARGIRLASDMVPNHVGIDG
;
A
#
# COMPACT_ATOMS: atom_id res chain seq x y z
N MET A 1 41.73 -18.09 8.12
CA MET A 1 40.49 -18.00 7.32
C MET A 1 39.47 -18.95 7.94
N SER A 2 38.85 -18.51 9.03
CA SER A 2 37.79 -19.24 9.72
C SER A 2 36.49 -18.55 9.33
N GLY A 3 35.67 -19.24 8.54
CA GLY A 3 34.34 -18.79 8.16
C GLY A 3 33.49 -18.61 9.41
N THR A 4 33.17 -17.36 9.73
CA THR A 4 32.12 -17.01 10.66
C THR A 4 30.80 -17.31 9.98
N ASN A 5 30.15 -18.39 10.38
CA ASN A 5 28.72 -18.61 10.15
C ASN A 5 27.96 -17.55 10.96
N ALA A 6 27.89 -16.33 10.41
CA ALA A 6 26.89 -15.36 10.85
C ALA A 6 25.51 -15.93 10.52
N PRO A 7 24.53 -15.87 11.42
CA PRO A 7 23.16 -16.18 11.04
C PRO A 7 22.73 -15.20 9.95
N ARG A 8 22.57 -15.70 8.71
CA ARG A 8 21.88 -15.01 7.63
C ARG A 8 20.39 -15.07 7.96
N TRP A 9 19.88 -14.08 8.69
CA TRP A 9 18.44 -13.87 8.76
C TRP A 9 18.05 -12.68 7.89
N THR A 10 17.31 -12.97 6.84
CA THR A 10 16.57 -12.03 6.02
C THR A 10 15.29 -11.65 6.76
N VAL A 11 14.93 -10.35 6.77
CA VAL A 11 13.58 -9.89 7.11
C VAL A 11 12.57 -10.87 6.47
N PRO A 12 11.71 -11.56 7.24
CA PRO A 12 10.75 -12.50 6.68
C PRO A 12 9.99 -11.77 5.59
N ASP A 13 9.82 -12.40 4.42
CA ASP A 13 9.06 -11.79 3.32
C ASP A 13 7.61 -11.43 3.74
N ASN A 14 7.15 -11.98 4.88
CA ASN A 14 5.87 -11.73 5.52
C ASN A 14 6.07 -11.26 6.97
N PHE A 15 6.67 -10.10 7.21
CA PHE A 15 6.31 -9.36 8.42
C PHE A 15 4.86 -8.91 8.23
N ILE A 16 4.01 -9.39 9.13
CA ILE A 16 2.58 -9.22 9.07
C ILE A 16 2.27 -8.04 9.99
N ARG A 17 1.42 -7.13 9.51
CA ARG A 17 1.01 -5.90 10.20
C ARG A 17 0.39 -6.28 11.53
N GLU A 18 0.74 -5.60 12.61
CA GLU A 18 0.36 -6.02 13.95
C GLU A 18 0.27 -4.73 14.78
N PHE A 19 -0.87 -4.43 15.43
CA PHE A 19 -0.99 -3.47 16.53
C PHE A 19 -1.98 -3.96 17.58
N HIS A 20 -1.84 -3.54 18.84
CA HIS A 20 -2.69 -4.04 19.91
C HIS A 20 -4.14 -3.61 19.77
N VAL A 21 -5.03 -4.58 20.02
CA VAL A 21 -6.44 -4.34 20.29
C VAL A 21 -6.81 -5.09 21.56
N SER A 22 -7.26 -4.34 22.56
CA SER A 22 -7.70 -4.83 23.86
C SER A 22 -8.83 -5.84 23.70
N ARG A 23 -8.94 -6.76 24.65
CA ARG A 23 -10.06 -7.70 24.75
C ARG A 23 -11.40 -6.97 24.68
N GLU A 24 -11.53 -5.88 25.44
CA GLU A 24 -12.74 -5.05 25.47
C GLU A 24 -13.09 -4.49 24.08
N ALA A 25 -12.12 -3.99 23.33
CA ALA A 25 -12.34 -3.48 21.98
C ALA A 25 -12.73 -4.61 21.00
N ARG A 26 -12.12 -5.80 21.11
CA ARG A 26 -12.50 -6.95 20.29
C ARG A 26 -13.94 -7.39 20.56
N ASP A 27 -14.33 -7.42 21.83
CA ASP A 27 -15.68 -7.80 22.25
C ASP A 27 -16.72 -6.75 21.80
N THR A 28 -16.37 -5.46 21.87
CA THR A 28 -17.24 -4.34 21.50
C THR A 28 -17.47 -4.25 19.99
N TYR A 29 -16.40 -4.30 19.20
CA TYR A 29 -16.45 -4.08 17.75
C TYR A 29 -16.61 -5.38 16.95
N GLN A 30 -16.38 -6.54 17.57
CA GLN A 30 -16.49 -7.86 16.93
C GLN A 30 -15.66 -7.95 15.64
N PHE A 31 -14.41 -7.51 15.73
CA PHE A 31 -13.46 -7.54 14.63
C PHE A 31 -13.32 -8.95 14.05
N ASP A 32 -13.12 -9.05 12.74
CA ASP A 32 -12.94 -10.34 12.07
C ASP A 32 -11.64 -11.03 12.56
N ASP A 33 -11.76 -12.29 13.02
CA ASP A 33 -10.65 -13.12 13.48
C ASP A 33 -9.49 -13.23 12.48
N SER A 34 -9.76 -13.10 11.18
CA SER A 34 -8.74 -13.10 10.12
C SER A 34 -7.82 -11.87 10.17
N LEU A 35 -8.24 -10.82 10.87
CA LEU A 35 -7.46 -9.61 11.12
C LEU A 35 -6.51 -9.77 12.30
N PHE A 36 -6.37 -10.95 12.95
CA PHE A 36 -5.48 -11.11 14.10
C PHE A 36 -4.40 -12.16 13.87
N SER A 37 -3.16 -11.81 14.22
CA SER A 37 -1.98 -12.67 14.19
C SER A 37 -2.03 -13.73 15.30
N LEU A 38 -1.07 -14.66 15.29
CA LEU A 38 -0.90 -15.60 16.40
C LEU A 38 -0.53 -14.90 17.72
N ARG A 39 0.10 -13.72 17.66
CA ARG A 39 0.44 -12.88 18.81
C ARG A 39 -0.72 -12.01 19.30
N GLY A 40 -1.88 -12.03 18.62
CA GLY A 40 -3.09 -11.28 19.02
C GLY A 40 -3.13 -9.83 18.56
N THR A 41 -2.16 -9.42 17.76
CA THR A 41 -2.08 -8.07 17.18
C THR A 41 -2.79 -8.03 15.82
N VAL A 42 -3.28 -6.84 15.44
CA VAL A 42 -4.10 -6.66 14.23
C VAL A 42 -3.29 -6.62 12.94
N VAL A 43 -3.64 -7.54 12.06
CA VAL A 43 -3.21 -7.76 10.68
C VAL A 43 -4.09 -7.01 9.69
N ILE A 44 -3.55 -5.91 9.17
CA ILE A 44 -4.18 -5.10 8.13
C ILE A 44 -3.56 -5.39 6.76
N PRO A 45 -3.58 -6.59 6.16
CA PRO A 45 -2.67 -6.97 5.06
C PRO A 45 -2.79 -6.09 3.80
N ASN A 46 -3.90 -5.38 3.64
CA ASN A 46 -4.23 -4.51 2.53
C ASN A 46 -5.23 -3.42 2.96
N PHE A 47 -5.53 -2.49 2.05
CA PHE A 47 -6.48 -1.40 2.32
C PHE A 47 -7.92 -1.87 2.53
N ARG A 48 -8.30 -3.04 2.02
CA ARG A 48 -9.64 -3.60 2.25
C ARG A 48 -9.82 -3.95 3.73
N ALA A 49 -8.83 -4.58 4.35
CA ALA A 49 -8.84 -4.88 5.76
C ALA A 49 -8.88 -3.62 6.63
N ALA A 50 -8.12 -2.58 6.25
CA ALA A 50 -8.15 -1.29 6.94
C ALA A 50 -9.55 -0.64 6.90
N ARG A 51 -10.21 -0.71 5.74
CA ARG A 51 -11.59 -0.23 5.56
C ARG A 51 -12.59 -1.04 6.38
N GLN A 52 -12.50 -2.37 6.32
CA GLN A 52 -13.37 -3.24 7.12
C GLN A 52 -13.23 -2.97 8.62
N PHE A 53 -12.00 -2.81 9.11
CA PHE A 53 -11.75 -2.47 10.52
C PHE A 53 -12.36 -1.11 10.89
N ALA A 54 -12.14 -0.09 10.06
CA ALA A 54 -12.71 1.25 10.26
C ALA A 54 -14.25 1.23 10.22
N ASP A 55 -14.83 0.50 9.27
CA ASP A 55 -16.28 0.35 9.12
C ASP A 55 -16.91 -0.31 10.35
N GLN A 56 -16.30 -1.40 10.87
CA GLN A 56 -16.78 -2.07 12.09
C GLN A 56 -16.78 -1.14 13.32
N MET A 57 -15.80 -0.24 13.42
CA MET A 57 -15.80 0.78 14.47
C MET A 57 -16.88 1.84 14.24
N ASN A 58 -16.99 2.34 13.01
CA ASN A 58 -17.94 3.39 12.64
C ASN A 58 -19.40 2.95 12.74
N GLU A 59 -19.70 1.65 12.58
CA GLU A 59 -21.03 1.09 12.79
C GLU A 59 -21.48 1.14 14.25
N ARG A 60 -20.53 1.16 15.20
CA ARG A 60 -20.79 1.17 16.64
C ARG A 60 -20.68 2.56 17.26
N ARG A 61 -19.88 3.46 16.69
CA ARG A 61 -19.71 4.85 17.15
C ARG A 61 -20.95 5.70 16.84
N ASP A 62 -21.28 6.65 17.71
CA ASP A 62 -22.39 7.61 17.49
C ASP A 62 -21.95 8.76 16.56
N LEU A 63 -21.75 8.43 15.29
CA LEU A 63 -21.32 9.40 14.26
C LEU A 63 -22.43 10.38 13.85
N VAL A 64 -23.66 10.15 14.28
CA VAL A 64 -24.77 11.09 14.07
C VAL A 64 -24.60 12.32 14.96
N ARG A 65 -24.17 12.11 16.20
CA ARG A 65 -23.90 13.21 17.15
C ARG A 65 -22.47 13.70 17.12
N TYR A 66 -21.52 12.81 16.82
CA TYR A 66 -20.07 13.08 16.85
C TYR A 66 -19.41 12.64 15.55
N PRO A 67 -19.71 13.28 14.40
CA PRO A 67 -19.16 12.91 13.10
C PRO A 67 -17.63 13.02 13.03
N GLU A 68 -17.02 13.87 13.85
CA GLU A 68 -15.57 14.00 13.99
C GLU A 68 -14.89 12.76 14.57
N GLN A 69 -15.64 11.85 15.22
CA GLN A 69 -15.14 10.58 15.72
C GLN A 69 -15.10 9.49 14.65
N ALA A 70 -15.39 9.80 13.39
CA ALA A 70 -15.31 8.83 12.30
C ALA A 70 -13.89 8.30 12.15
N VAL A 71 -13.75 6.98 12.23
CA VAL A 71 -12.51 6.24 12.00
C VAL A 71 -12.22 6.22 10.50
N LYS A 72 -11.00 6.62 10.13
CA LYS A 72 -10.54 6.59 8.74
C LYS A 72 -9.63 5.38 8.50
N ALA A 73 -9.80 4.73 7.35
CA ALA A 73 -9.05 3.51 7.03
C ALA A 73 -7.55 3.80 6.84
N GLY A 74 -7.21 4.97 6.29
CA GLY A 74 -5.84 5.45 6.15
C GLY A 74 -5.15 5.61 7.49
N GLN A 75 -5.85 6.13 8.51
CA GLN A 75 -5.31 6.27 9.87
C GLN A 75 -5.09 4.91 10.54
N ILE A 76 -6.04 3.96 10.43
CA ILE A 76 -5.85 2.58 10.91
C ILE A 76 -4.64 1.91 10.24
N ASN A 77 -4.53 2.03 8.92
CA ASN A 77 -3.39 1.49 8.17
C ASN A 77 -2.07 2.16 8.60
N ALA A 78 -2.08 3.46 8.87
CA ALA A 78 -0.90 4.20 9.31
C ALA A 78 -0.41 3.74 10.69
N MET A 79 -1.31 3.61 11.68
CA MET A 79 -0.96 3.10 13.01
C MET A 79 -0.37 1.68 12.92
N ALA A 80 -1.01 0.80 12.14
CA ALA A 80 -0.52 -0.56 11.93
C ALA A 80 0.88 -0.60 11.29
N LEU A 81 1.14 0.28 10.33
CA LEU A 81 2.47 0.40 9.70
C LEU A 81 3.52 0.93 10.68
N ILE A 82 3.18 1.93 11.49
CA ILE A 82 4.10 2.47 12.50
C ILE A 82 4.46 1.35 13.48
N HIS A 83 3.47 0.66 14.04
CA HIS A 83 3.68 -0.43 15.01
C HIS A 83 4.54 -1.57 14.42
N GLU A 84 4.26 -2.01 13.18
CA GLU A 84 5.08 -2.99 12.45
C GLU A 84 6.54 -2.54 12.30
N ILE A 85 6.77 -1.26 11.96
CA ILE A 85 8.13 -0.74 11.80
C ILE A 85 8.84 -0.67 13.15
N LEU A 86 8.13 -0.36 14.24
CA LEU A 86 8.71 -0.37 15.59
C LEU A 86 9.16 -1.79 15.99
N HIS A 87 8.35 -2.82 15.74
CA HIS A 87 8.81 -4.21 15.90
C HIS A 87 10.05 -4.51 15.06
N LEU A 88 10.05 -4.09 13.78
CA LEU A 88 11.20 -4.30 12.91
C LEU A 88 12.46 -3.65 13.47
N MET A 89 12.35 -2.49 14.13
CA MET A 89 13.49 -1.86 14.81
C MET A 89 13.97 -2.70 16.00
N ILE A 90 13.06 -3.24 16.83
CA ILE A 90 13.41 -4.11 17.97
C ILE A 90 14.10 -5.40 17.48
N VAL A 91 13.53 -6.06 16.47
CA VAL A 91 14.12 -7.26 15.85
C VAL A 91 15.50 -6.96 15.27
N THR A 92 15.65 -5.84 14.58
CA THR A 92 16.93 -5.43 13.99
C THR A 92 17.97 -5.16 15.08
N TYR A 93 17.58 -4.49 16.17
CA TYR A 93 18.44 -4.26 17.32
C TYR A 93 18.91 -5.57 17.96
N ARG A 94 17.99 -6.52 18.18
CA ARG A 94 18.32 -7.84 18.71
C ARG A 94 19.34 -8.56 17.82
N GLN A 95 19.18 -8.47 16.51
CA GLN A 95 20.05 -9.20 15.58
C GLN A 95 21.43 -8.57 15.40
N GLN A 96 21.49 -7.24 15.35
CA GLN A 96 22.73 -6.54 15.00
C GLN A 96 23.55 -6.14 16.24
N THR A 97 22.87 -5.91 17.37
CA THR A 97 23.48 -5.25 18.54
C THR A 97 23.45 -6.14 19.78
N ASN A 98 22.26 -6.60 20.21
CA ASN A 98 22.15 -7.44 21.42
C ASN A 98 21.09 -8.56 21.26
N PRO A 99 21.50 -9.79 20.89
CA PRO A 99 20.57 -10.93 20.74
C PRO A 99 19.81 -11.29 22.02
N GLY A 100 20.38 -10.99 23.18
CA GLY A 100 19.78 -11.25 24.49
C GLY A 100 18.89 -10.12 25.02
N ALA A 101 18.71 -9.01 24.29
CA ALA A 101 18.16 -7.77 24.84
C ALA A 101 16.87 -7.93 25.67
N LEU A 102 15.88 -8.67 25.18
CA LEU A 102 14.60 -8.88 25.89
C LEU A 102 14.74 -9.85 27.07
N ARG A 103 15.58 -10.87 26.95
CA ARG A 103 15.89 -11.79 28.05
C ARG A 103 16.59 -11.03 29.18
N ASP A 104 17.61 -10.26 28.83
CA ASP A 104 18.41 -9.49 29.77
C ASP A 104 17.56 -8.38 30.43
N ALA A 105 16.62 -7.78 29.69
CA ALA A 105 15.65 -6.83 30.23
C ALA A 105 14.71 -7.49 31.24
N LEU A 106 14.16 -8.69 30.94
CA LEU A 106 13.35 -9.45 31.91
C LEU A 106 14.15 -9.82 33.16
N GLU A 107 15.39 -10.31 32.99
CA GLU A 107 16.28 -10.63 34.11
C GLU A 107 16.53 -9.39 35.00
N HIS A 108 16.76 -8.22 34.38
CA HIS A 108 16.92 -6.95 35.10
C HIS A 108 15.66 -6.53 35.85
N LEU A 109 14.47 -6.71 35.26
CA LEU A 109 13.20 -6.42 35.91
C LEU A 109 12.96 -7.34 37.11
N ASP A 110 13.22 -8.65 36.96
CA ASP A 110 13.10 -9.61 38.06
C ASP A 110 14.07 -9.30 39.22
N GLU A 111 15.28 -8.83 38.92
CA GLU A 111 16.26 -8.43 39.92
C GLU A 111 15.88 -7.13 40.67
N THR A 112 15.20 -6.20 39.99
CA THR A 112 14.94 -4.84 40.50
C THR A 112 13.55 -4.73 41.16
N LEU A 113 12.54 -5.37 40.59
CA LEU A 113 11.13 -5.28 41.02
C LEU A 113 10.62 -6.56 41.69
N GLU A 114 11.47 -7.59 41.82
CA GLU A 114 11.11 -8.95 42.23
C GLU A 114 10.26 -9.70 41.17
N THR A 115 10.36 -11.03 41.17
CA THR A 115 9.72 -11.87 40.14
C THR A 115 8.20 -11.86 40.18
N THR A 116 7.58 -11.74 41.36
CA THR A 116 6.11 -11.84 41.48
C THR A 116 5.41 -10.64 40.83
N PRO A 117 5.77 -9.37 41.14
CA PRO A 117 5.17 -8.21 40.45
C PRO A 117 5.37 -8.22 38.94
N VAL A 118 6.52 -8.68 38.44
CA VAL A 118 6.79 -8.83 37.00
C VAL A 118 5.85 -9.86 36.37
N GLN A 119 5.71 -11.04 36.98
CA GLN A 119 4.84 -12.11 36.48
C GLN A 119 3.35 -11.73 36.52
N ASP A 120 2.91 -11.08 37.59
CA ASP A 120 1.52 -10.61 37.72
C ASP A 120 1.21 -9.56 36.65
N THR A 121 2.12 -8.63 36.39
CA THR A 121 1.97 -7.61 35.34
C THR A 121 1.91 -8.23 33.94
N LEU A 122 2.81 -9.18 33.62
CA LEU A 122 2.76 -9.89 32.33
C LEU A 122 1.49 -10.73 32.17
N THR A 123 0.97 -11.28 33.27
CA THR A 123 -0.28 -12.04 33.27
C THR A 123 -1.47 -11.14 32.97
N GLU A 124 -1.58 -10.00 33.65
CA GLU A 124 -2.66 -9.03 33.40
C GLU A 124 -2.58 -8.48 31.97
N PHE A 125 -1.37 -8.13 31.50
CA PHE A 125 -1.16 -7.67 30.13
C PHE A 125 -1.64 -8.70 29.10
N VAL A 126 -1.32 -9.98 29.26
CA VAL A 126 -1.76 -11.03 28.33
C VAL A 126 -3.26 -11.31 28.46
N ASP A 127 -3.91 -10.99 29.58
CA ASP A 127 -5.36 -11.10 29.69
C ASP A 127 -6.10 -9.93 29.02
N ASP A 128 -5.59 -8.71 29.20
CA ASP A 128 -6.12 -7.48 28.61
C ASP A 128 -5.86 -7.39 27.10
N PHE A 129 -4.68 -7.85 26.66
CA PHE A 129 -4.22 -7.83 25.27
C PHE A 129 -3.92 -9.25 24.76
N PRO A 130 -4.92 -10.14 24.71
CA PRO A 130 -4.67 -11.56 24.53
C PRO A 130 -4.21 -11.91 23.12
N ALA A 131 -3.19 -12.77 23.07
CA ALA A 131 -2.86 -13.53 21.88
C ALA A 131 -4.09 -14.30 21.39
N LYS A 132 -4.21 -14.52 20.09
CA LYS A 132 -5.37 -15.21 19.49
C LYS A 132 -5.76 -16.53 20.17
N PRO A 133 -4.84 -17.47 20.48
CA PRO A 133 -5.21 -18.70 21.20
C PRO A 133 -5.71 -18.44 22.63
N VAL A 134 -5.23 -17.39 23.30
CA VAL A 134 -5.69 -16.99 24.64
C VAL A 134 -7.09 -16.38 24.56
N TYR A 135 -7.32 -15.49 23.58
CA TYR A 135 -8.62 -14.85 23.37
C TYR A 135 -9.72 -15.87 23.06
N LYS A 136 -9.40 -16.91 22.28
CA LYS A 136 -10.32 -18.01 21.94
C LYS A 136 -10.52 -19.02 23.07
N GLY A 137 -9.80 -18.90 24.18
CA GLY A 137 -9.84 -19.86 25.28
C GLY A 137 -9.22 -21.22 24.93
N GLU A 138 -8.37 -21.29 23.90
CA GLU A 138 -7.67 -22.51 23.49
C GLU A 138 -6.50 -22.81 24.45
N VAL A 139 -5.88 -21.77 25.01
CA VAL A 139 -4.75 -21.83 25.94
C VAL A 139 -5.00 -20.82 27.07
N THR A 140 -4.65 -21.16 28.32
CA THR A 140 -4.75 -20.21 29.44
C THR A 140 -3.57 -19.24 29.45
N VAL A 141 -3.72 -18.06 30.08
CA VAL A 141 -2.63 -17.07 30.19
C VAL A 141 -1.33 -17.68 30.75
N PRO A 142 -1.34 -18.44 31.86
CA PRO A 142 -0.11 -19.04 32.38
C PRO A 142 0.52 -20.08 31.43
N GLN A 143 -0.32 -20.84 30.71
CA GLN A 143 0.17 -21.79 29.71
C GLN A 143 0.83 -21.09 28.52
N PHE A 144 0.25 -19.97 28.08
CA PHE A 144 0.82 -19.16 27.02
C PHE A 144 2.15 -18.55 27.44
N LEU A 145 2.23 -17.90 28.61
CA LEU A 145 3.47 -17.30 29.10
C LEU A 145 4.59 -18.32 29.33
N ALA A 146 4.26 -19.57 29.63
CA ALA A 146 5.21 -20.66 29.81
C ALA A 146 5.68 -21.32 28.50
N SER A 147 5.13 -20.95 27.34
CA SER A 147 5.50 -21.52 26.03
C SER A 147 6.36 -20.57 25.18
N ASP A 148 6.61 -20.97 23.92
CA ASP A 148 7.29 -20.14 22.92
C ASP A 148 6.41 -19.99 21.67
N THR A 149 6.62 -18.88 20.94
CA THR A 149 6.01 -18.63 19.64
C THR A 149 7.11 -18.40 18.61
N ALA A 150 7.21 -19.30 17.64
CA ALA A 150 8.23 -19.26 16.59
C ALA A 150 9.68 -19.21 17.12
N GLY A 151 9.95 -19.83 18.27
CA GLY A 151 11.26 -19.89 18.89
C GLY A 151 11.60 -18.72 19.83
N ASP A 152 10.72 -17.72 19.97
CA ASP A 152 10.83 -16.68 20.99
C ASP A 152 9.98 -17.07 22.23
N PRO A 153 10.55 -17.04 23.46
CA PRO A 153 9.77 -17.25 24.68
C PRO A 153 8.63 -16.24 24.80
N ASN A 154 7.42 -16.69 25.12
CA ASN A 154 6.25 -15.82 25.14
C ASN A 154 6.30 -14.74 26.23
N SER A 155 7.09 -14.93 27.29
CA SER A 155 7.38 -13.87 28.26
C SER A 155 8.17 -12.71 27.64
N GLN A 156 9.12 -12.99 26.74
CA GLN A 156 9.86 -11.95 26.01
C GLN A 156 8.98 -11.28 24.96
N VAL A 157 8.12 -12.06 24.30
CA VAL A 157 7.10 -11.49 23.39
C VAL A 157 6.20 -10.55 24.17
N ALA A 158 5.62 -10.98 25.30
CA ALA A 158 4.77 -10.14 26.14
C ALA A 158 5.48 -8.85 26.60
N LEU A 159 6.77 -8.93 26.97
CA LEU A 159 7.55 -7.73 27.32
C LEU A 159 7.71 -6.76 26.14
N GLU A 160 8.04 -7.27 24.95
CA GLU A 160 8.17 -6.47 23.72
C GLU A 160 6.85 -5.77 23.37
N GLU A 161 5.76 -6.53 23.36
CA GLU A 161 4.42 -6.03 23.08
C GLU A 161 3.97 -4.99 24.12
N MET A 162 4.24 -5.21 25.40
CA MET A 162 3.93 -4.25 26.48
C MET A 162 4.71 -2.93 26.33
N LEU A 163 5.95 -2.96 25.84
CA LEU A 163 6.70 -1.75 25.50
C LEU A 163 6.05 -0.98 24.34
N LEU A 164 5.53 -1.69 23.33
CA LEU A 164 4.84 -1.06 22.18
C LEU A 164 3.44 -0.54 22.55
N LEU A 165 2.76 -1.19 23.50
CA LEU A 165 1.55 -0.66 24.14
C LEU A 165 1.82 0.70 24.77
N TRP A 166 2.86 0.80 25.60
CA TRP A 166 3.28 2.07 26.20
C TRP A 166 3.61 3.14 25.14
N LEU A 167 4.33 2.77 24.08
CA LEU A 167 4.62 3.69 22.97
C LEU A 167 3.35 4.15 22.24
N SER A 168 2.32 3.30 22.17
CA SER A 168 1.02 3.65 21.57
C SER A 168 0.25 4.66 22.44
N ASN A 169 0.19 4.44 23.77
CA ASN A 169 -0.48 5.37 24.70
C ASN A 169 0.26 6.70 24.88
N THR A 170 1.59 6.72 24.72
CA THR A 170 2.37 7.97 24.77
C THR A 170 2.39 8.75 23.46
N ASN A 171 1.84 8.21 22.37
CA ASN A 171 1.81 8.85 21.07
C ASN A 171 0.53 9.70 20.88
N PRO A 172 0.61 11.05 20.85
CA PRO A 172 -0.59 11.88 20.79
C PRO A 172 -1.40 11.71 19.49
N ALA A 173 -0.79 11.21 18.40
CA ALA A 173 -1.49 10.94 17.14
C ALA A 173 -2.38 9.69 17.22
N PHE A 174 -2.17 8.85 18.24
CA PHE A 174 -2.92 7.62 18.49
C PHE A 174 -4.16 7.87 19.38
N GLU A 175 -4.20 8.97 20.14
CA GLU A 175 -5.28 9.29 21.10
C GLU A 175 -6.72 9.11 20.58
N PRO A 176 -7.09 9.46 19.33
CA PRO A 176 -8.45 9.22 18.80
C PRO A 176 -8.89 7.74 18.77
N TYR A 177 -7.93 6.83 18.95
CA TYR A 177 -8.09 5.38 18.93
C TYR A 177 -7.72 4.72 20.26
N ARG A 178 -7.55 5.49 21.34
CA ARG A 178 -7.13 5.00 22.66
C ARG A 178 -7.92 3.80 23.15
N GLU A 179 -9.21 3.73 22.87
CA GLU A 179 -10.07 2.58 23.20
C GLU A 179 -9.56 1.22 22.67
N LEU A 180 -8.71 1.20 21.64
CA LEU A 180 -8.09 -0.01 21.13
C LEU A 180 -6.93 -0.49 22.02
N PHE A 181 -6.27 0.40 22.74
CA PHE A 181 -5.01 0.10 23.44
C PHE A 181 -4.91 0.79 24.81
N ASP A 182 -6.03 1.06 25.47
CA ASP A 182 -6.01 1.72 26.78
C ASP A 182 -5.30 0.86 27.84
N ASP A 183 -4.23 1.41 28.42
CA ASP A 183 -3.40 0.75 29.44
C ASP A 183 -3.72 1.22 30.87
N THR A 184 -4.77 2.04 31.05
CA THR A 184 -5.22 2.52 32.36
C THR A 184 -5.43 1.40 33.40
N PRO A 185 -5.97 0.20 33.06
CA PRO A 185 -6.06 -0.92 34.00
C PRO A 185 -4.69 -1.40 34.49
N LEU A 186 -3.72 -1.53 33.58
CA LEU A 186 -2.35 -1.95 33.91
C LEU A 186 -1.65 -0.93 34.81
N GLU A 187 -1.77 0.36 34.51
CA GLU A 187 -1.21 1.45 35.35
C GLU A 187 -1.76 1.40 36.78
N ARG A 188 -3.05 1.08 36.95
CA ARG A 188 -3.72 1.07 38.24
C ARG A 188 -3.42 -0.17 39.08
N ASP A 189 -3.40 -1.34 38.45
CA ASP A 189 -3.52 -2.62 39.14
C ASP A 189 -2.22 -3.43 39.19
N THR A 190 -1.16 -3.00 38.48
CA THR A 190 0.08 -3.78 38.31
C THR A 190 1.35 -2.95 38.55
N ALA A 191 2.53 -3.55 38.34
CA ALA A 191 3.82 -2.84 38.35
C ALA A 191 4.20 -2.24 36.98
N TYR A 192 3.22 -2.07 36.08
CA TYR A 192 3.42 -1.63 34.69
C TYR A 192 4.26 -0.36 34.57
N GLU A 193 3.91 0.72 35.27
CA GLU A 193 4.66 1.98 35.19
C GLU A 193 6.12 1.81 35.63
N GLN A 194 6.35 1.04 36.71
CA GLN A 194 7.70 0.77 37.21
C GLN A 194 8.48 -0.08 36.21
N MET A 195 7.86 -1.09 35.60
CA MET A 195 8.49 -1.90 34.55
C MET A 195 8.90 -1.06 33.34
N ILE A 196 8.04 -0.14 32.88
CA ILE A 196 8.41 0.79 31.80
C ILE A 196 9.60 1.67 32.21
N GLN A 197 9.60 2.22 33.43
CA GLN A 197 10.69 3.07 33.92
C GLN A 197 12.03 2.32 33.97
N GLU A 198 12.03 1.10 34.53
CA GLU A 198 13.22 0.26 34.60
C GLU A 198 13.69 -0.21 33.22
N MET A 199 12.79 -0.51 32.28
CA MET A 199 13.16 -0.78 30.89
C MET A 199 13.85 0.43 30.23
N ARG A 200 13.37 1.65 30.47
CA ARG A 200 14.02 2.88 30.00
C ARG A 200 15.43 3.04 30.55
N GLN A 201 15.61 2.76 31.83
CA GLN A 201 16.93 2.81 32.46
C GLN A 201 17.86 1.71 31.94
N PHE A 202 17.36 0.48 31.78
CA PHE A 202 18.08 -0.64 31.21
C PHE A 202 18.59 -0.33 29.80
N PHE A 203 17.70 0.05 28.87
CA PHE A 203 18.07 0.31 27.47
C PHE A 203 18.94 1.54 27.28
N ALA A 204 18.91 2.51 28.21
CA ALA A 204 19.87 3.62 28.22
C ALA A 204 21.31 3.17 28.54
N GLY A 205 21.48 2.07 29.28
CA GLY A 205 22.77 1.44 29.57
C GLY A 205 23.25 0.44 28.51
N GLN A 206 22.40 0.09 27.54
CA GLN A 206 22.75 -0.86 26.46
C GLN A 206 23.49 -0.16 25.31
N PRO A 207 24.19 -0.91 24.43
CA PRO A 207 24.80 -0.34 23.24
C PRO A 207 23.75 0.36 22.38
N GLY A 208 24.10 1.54 21.85
CA GLY A 208 23.21 2.35 21.03
C GLY A 208 22.85 1.70 19.69
N PHE A 209 21.86 2.28 19.02
CA PHE A 209 21.28 1.80 17.78
C PHE A 209 21.28 2.89 16.70
N GLY A 210 21.56 2.47 15.47
CA GLY A 210 21.60 3.31 14.27
C GLY A 210 22.70 4.38 14.23
N GLU A 211 22.65 5.23 13.20
CA GLU A 211 23.73 6.20 12.89
C GLU A 211 23.97 7.22 14.02
N GLY A 212 22.92 7.54 14.78
CA GLY A 212 23.00 8.44 15.93
C GLY A 212 23.50 7.80 17.23
N ASN A 213 23.68 6.48 17.25
CA ASN A 213 24.06 5.69 18.44
C ASN A 213 23.20 6.03 19.67
N VAL A 214 21.88 6.14 19.48
CA VAL A 214 20.89 6.46 20.52
C VAL A 214 20.38 5.19 21.20
N SER A 215 19.73 5.29 22.36
CA SER A 215 19.11 4.12 22.99
C SER A 215 18.01 3.53 22.11
N LEU A 216 17.69 2.24 22.28
CA LEU A 216 16.59 1.59 21.54
C LEU A 216 15.27 2.35 21.75
N ILE A 217 14.96 2.73 22.99
CA ILE A 217 13.71 3.42 23.30
C ILE A 217 13.69 4.83 22.69
N ASP A 218 14.79 5.58 22.75
CA ASP A 218 14.85 6.89 22.08
C ASP A 218 14.64 6.79 20.58
N MET A 219 15.14 5.72 19.95
CA MET A 219 14.91 5.42 18.54
C MET A 219 13.42 5.16 18.27
N LEU A 220 12.76 4.33 19.09
CA LEU A 220 11.34 3.98 18.93
C LEU A 220 10.41 5.20 19.14
N GLU A 221 10.75 6.11 20.06
CA GLU A 221 9.99 7.33 20.30
C GLU A 221 10.21 8.42 19.22
N ALA A 222 11.27 8.30 18.40
CA ALA A 222 11.69 9.37 17.50
C ALA A 222 10.62 9.85 16.51
N PRO A 223 9.82 8.97 15.85
CA PRO A 223 8.76 9.41 14.95
C PRO A 223 7.71 10.24 15.68
N ALA A 224 7.22 9.76 16.82
CA ALA A 224 6.22 10.45 17.62
C ALA A 224 6.75 11.79 18.17
N LYS A 225 8.02 11.88 18.58
CA LYS A 225 8.64 13.15 18.99
C LYS A 225 8.77 14.14 17.82
N ALA A 226 9.04 13.66 16.61
CA ALA A 226 9.19 14.50 15.42
C ALA A 226 7.85 15.02 14.87
N SER A 227 6.80 14.21 14.95
CA SER A 227 5.45 14.60 14.52
C SER A 227 4.37 14.09 15.49
N PRO A 228 4.19 14.78 16.65
CA PRO A 228 3.38 14.23 17.75
C PRO A 228 1.91 14.05 17.42
N TYR A 229 1.36 14.84 16.51
CA TYR A 229 -0.09 14.88 16.22
C TYR A 229 -0.43 14.47 14.78
N SER A 230 0.52 13.85 14.05
CA SER A 230 0.30 13.45 12.64
C SER A 230 0.89 12.08 12.34
N LEU A 231 0.03 11.10 12.09
CA LEU A 231 0.42 9.76 11.63
C LEU A 231 1.16 9.83 10.28
N GLU A 232 0.71 10.69 9.37
CA GLU A 232 1.39 10.95 8.09
C GLU A 232 2.81 11.48 8.33
N GLY A 233 2.95 12.49 9.20
CA GLY A 233 4.25 13.06 9.55
C GLY A 233 5.20 12.07 10.21
N GLN A 234 4.67 11.13 11.02
CA GLN A 234 5.46 10.03 11.59
C GLN A 234 5.94 9.06 10.52
N LEU A 235 5.07 8.64 9.59
CA LEU A 235 5.45 7.80 8.45
C LEU A 235 6.47 8.49 7.53
N GLU A 236 6.32 9.80 7.29
CA GLU A 236 7.25 10.58 6.48
C GLU A 236 8.63 10.71 7.16
N PHE A 237 8.66 10.90 8.49
CA PHE A 237 9.90 10.84 9.26
C PHE A 237 10.60 9.49 9.08
N ILE A 238 9.86 8.38 9.24
CA ILE A 238 10.37 7.02 9.08
C ILE A 238 10.92 6.81 7.66
N ARG A 239 10.19 7.25 6.63
CA ARG A 239 10.61 7.17 5.22
C ARG A 239 11.95 7.86 4.98
N GLN A 240 12.14 9.04 5.57
CA GLN A 240 13.34 9.85 5.38
C GLN A 240 14.53 9.38 6.22
N LYS A 241 14.28 8.94 7.46
CA LYS A 241 15.34 8.66 8.44
C LYS A 241 15.73 7.20 8.52
N TRP A 242 14.81 6.28 8.21
CA TRP A 242 15.02 4.84 8.38
C TRP A 242 15.08 4.02 7.07
N PRO A 243 15.47 4.56 5.89
CA PRO A 243 15.43 3.80 4.64
C PRO A 243 16.32 2.55 4.67
N ALA A 244 17.41 2.57 5.44
CA ALA A 244 18.32 1.44 5.61
C ALA A 244 17.68 0.24 6.33
N TYR A 245 16.67 0.47 7.16
CA TYR A 245 16.01 -0.57 7.95
C TYR A 245 14.74 -1.10 7.28
N LEU A 246 14.10 -0.31 6.43
CA LEU A 246 12.80 -0.65 5.83
C LEU A 246 12.90 -1.71 4.72
N GLY A 247 14.01 -1.78 3.99
CA GLY A 247 14.17 -2.76 2.90
C GLY A 247 13.02 -2.72 1.88
N LYS A 248 12.35 -3.87 1.65
CA LYS A 248 11.17 -3.95 0.75
C LYS A 248 9.92 -3.25 1.31
N ASN A 249 9.87 -2.98 2.61
CA ASN A 249 8.71 -2.36 3.27
C ASN A 249 8.55 -0.87 2.92
N VAL A 250 9.55 -0.25 2.29
CA VAL A 250 9.44 1.14 1.78
C VAL A 250 8.25 1.32 0.84
N PHE A 251 7.99 0.36 -0.05
CA PHE A 251 6.84 0.45 -0.98
C PHE A 251 5.50 0.40 -0.25
N ARG A 252 5.42 -0.33 0.86
CA ARG A 252 4.21 -0.40 1.70
C ARG A 252 3.98 0.90 2.45
N LEU A 253 5.06 1.50 2.96
CA LEU A 253 5.01 2.82 3.59
C LEU A 253 4.50 3.87 2.60
N LEU A 254 5.07 3.90 1.38
CA LEU A 254 4.63 4.82 0.32
C LEU A 254 3.14 4.64 0.00
N ALA A 255 2.68 3.40 -0.17
CA ALA A 255 1.26 3.14 -0.40
C ALA A 255 0.37 3.59 0.77
N GLY A 256 0.86 3.46 2.02
CA GLY A 256 0.17 3.97 3.20
C GLY A 256 0.03 5.48 3.21
N LEU A 257 1.10 6.22 2.86
CA LEU A 257 1.07 7.68 2.68
C LEU A 257 0.07 8.07 1.57
N ASP A 258 0.08 7.38 0.44
CA ASP A 258 -0.86 7.64 -0.66
C ASP A 258 -2.32 7.46 -0.24
N LEU A 259 -2.62 6.46 0.60
CA LEU A 259 -3.98 6.24 1.13
C LEU A 259 -4.43 7.38 2.04
N ILE A 260 -3.56 7.86 2.95
CA ILE A 260 -3.87 8.99 3.83
C ILE A 260 -4.11 10.23 2.98
N ALA A 261 -3.22 10.52 2.04
CA ALA A 261 -3.33 11.66 1.14
C ALA A 261 -4.63 11.62 0.31
N GLU A 262 -5.08 10.43 -0.11
CA GLU A 262 -6.35 10.27 -0.81
C GLU A 262 -7.56 10.55 0.08
N GLU A 263 -7.56 10.10 1.34
CA GLU A 263 -8.65 10.33 2.30
C GLU A 263 -8.70 11.77 2.82
N GLU A 264 -7.59 12.51 2.79
CA GLU A 264 -7.52 13.92 3.16
C GLU A 264 -7.90 14.87 2.03
N LYS A 265 -7.98 14.39 0.79
CA LYS A 265 -8.46 15.21 -0.33
C LYS A 265 -9.88 15.71 -0.03
N PRO A 266 -10.16 17.01 -0.22
CA PRO A 266 -11.50 17.55 -0.06
C PRO A 266 -12.48 16.82 -0.98
N VAL A 267 -13.36 16.01 -0.40
CA VAL A 267 -14.47 15.40 -1.12
C VAL A 267 -15.57 16.45 -1.21
N PHE A 268 -15.71 17.09 -2.36
CA PHE A 268 -16.84 17.97 -2.63
C PHE A 268 -18.06 17.11 -3.02
N PHE A 269 -19.08 17.11 -2.15
CA PHE A 269 -20.42 16.49 -2.30
C PHE A 269 -20.49 15.02 -2.75
N GLY A 270 -20.75 14.13 -1.77
CA GLY A 270 -21.58 12.92 -1.83
C GLY A 270 -21.15 11.76 -2.76
N PRO A 271 -21.13 10.50 -2.29
CA PRO A 271 -21.11 9.39 -3.23
C PRO A 271 -22.45 9.40 -3.97
N GLY A 272 -22.44 9.80 -5.24
CA GLY A 272 -23.42 9.20 -6.15
C GLY A 272 -23.31 7.68 -5.97
N PRO A 273 -24.43 6.94 -5.91
CA PRO A 273 -24.39 5.51 -5.64
C PRO A 273 -23.41 4.84 -6.61
N SER A 274 -22.34 4.25 -6.07
CA SER A 274 -21.39 3.47 -6.85
C SER A 274 -22.04 2.13 -7.15
N GLN A 275 -22.87 2.11 -8.19
CA GLN A 275 -23.40 0.88 -8.74
C GLN A 275 -22.28 0.27 -9.58
N ALA A 276 -21.75 -0.88 -9.16
CA ALA A 276 -20.97 -1.70 -10.06
C ALA A 276 -21.86 -1.96 -11.29
N PRO A 277 -21.40 -1.65 -12.52
CA PRO A 277 -22.18 -1.97 -13.69
C PRO A 277 -22.40 -3.48 -13.73
N ASP A 278 -23.67 -3.88 -13.63
CA ASP A 278 -24.08 -5.26 -13.77
C ASP A 278 -24.01 -5.61 -15.27
N PHE A 279 -23.07 -6.47 -15.63
CA PHE A 279 -22.92 -6.95 -17.00
C PHE A 279 -23.53 -8.35 -17.18
N ALA A 280 -24.37 -8.83 -16.25
CA ALA A 280 -25.05 -10.13 -16.37
C ALA A 280 -25.97 -10.22 -17.61
N HIS A 281 -26.29 -9.09 -18.23
CA HIS A 281 -27.03 -9.02 -19.49
C HIS A 281 -26.13 -9.07 -20.74
N LEU A 282 -24.81 -8.91 -20.61
CA LEU A 282 -23.83 -9.07 -21.69
C LEU A 282 -23.19 -10.46 -21.75
N THR A 283 -23.37 -11.31 -20.73
CA THR A 283 -22.87 -12.69 -20.72
C THR A 283 -23.62 -13.63 -21.68
N VAL A 284 -24.69 -13.15 -22.32
CA VAL A 284 -25.46 -13.88 -23.35
C VAL A 284 -25.14 -13.40 -24.76
N GLU A 285 -23.89 -12.99 -25.01
CA GLU A 285 -23.36 -12.87 -26.37
C GLU A 285 -22.67 -14.20 -26.74
N PRO A 286 -23.08 -14.88 -27.82
CA PRO A 286 -22.39 -16.10 -28.24
C PRO A 286 -20.96 -15.76 -28.65
N GLU A 287 -19.99 -16.35 -27.94
CA GLU A 287 -18.57 -16.25 -28.24
C GLU A 287 -18.31 -16.66 -29.70
N ARG A 288 -18.02 -15.67 -30.57
CA ARG A 288 -17.61 -15.90 -31.96
C ARG A 288 -16.09 -15.85 -32.08
N PHE A 289 -15.40 -16.76 -31.41
CA PHE A 289 -13.97 -16.95 -31.66
C PHE A 289 -13.78 -17.35 -33.13
N SER A 290 -12.99 -16.55 -33.86
CA SER A 290 -12.48 -17.00 -35.15
C SER A 290 -11.53 -18.18 -34.91
N PRO A 291 -11.47 -19.17 -35.80
CA PRO A 291 -10.43 -20.19 -35.76
C PRO A 291 -9.06 -19.52 -35.68
N ASP A 292 -8.17 -20.01 -34.82
CA ASP A 292 -6.77 -19.58 -34.79
C ASP A 292 -6.12 -19.91 -36.13
N LEU A 293 -6.12 -18.92 -37.03
CA LEU A 293 -5.39 -18.97 -38.27
C LEU A 293 -3.92 -18.66 -37.92
N ASP A 294 -2.99 -19.38 -38.56
CA ASP A 294 -1.51 -19.29 -38.42
C ASP A 294 -0.87 -17.89 -38.66
N TRP A 295 -1.66 -16.82 -38.69
CA TRP A 295 -1.19 -15.46 -38.92
C TRP A 295 -0.61 -14.81 -37.67
N MET A 296 -1.18 -15.01 -36.47
CA MET A 296 -0.73 -14.35 -35.23
C MET A 296 0.77 -14.61 -34.92
N PRO A 297 1.30 -15.84 -35.06
CA PRO A 297 2.73 -16.10 -34.84
C PRO A 297 3.66 -15.50 -35.91
N LYS A 298 3.11 -15.03 -37.05
CA LYS A 298 3.84 -14.51 -38.21
C LYS A 298 3.74 -12.98 -38.34
N VAL A 299 3.09 -12.30 -37.40
CA VAL A 299 2.97 -10.84 -37.42
C VAL A 299 4.29 -10.20 -37.03
N VAL A 300 4.79 -9.31 -37.89
CA VAL A 300 5.86 -8.38 -37.58
C VAL A 300 5.26 -6.98 -37.67
N MET A 301 5.05 -6.35 -36.52
CA MET A 301 4.22 -5.15 -36.41
C MET A 301 5.07 -3.90 -36.14
N MET A 302 4.74 -2.82 -36.85
CA MET A 302 5.23 -1.47 -36.58
C MET A 302 4.15 -0.70 -35.83
N ALA A 303 4.45 -0.19 -34.63
CA ALA A 303 3.53 0.66 -33.88
C ALA A 303 3.93 2.13 -34.01
N LYS A 304 2.96 2.99 -34.35
CA LYS A 304 3.15 4.43 -34.59
C LYS A 304 2.04 5.23 -33.94
N ASN A 305 2.38 6.29 -33.22
CA ASN A 305 1.42 7.34 -32.92
C ASN A 305 1.12 8.11 -34.20
N ALA A 306 -0.15 8.17 -34.63
CA ALA A 306 -0.53 8.68 -35.94
C ALA A 306 -0.05 10.11 -36.19
N TYR A 307 -0.29 11.02 -35.24
CA TYR A 307 0.09 12.45 -35.35
C TYR A 307 1.60 12.66 -35.37
N VAL A 308 2.32 11.98 -34.47
CA VAL A 308 3.78 12.07 -34.42
C VAL A 308 4.40 11.49 -35.68
N TRP A 309 3.85 10.39 -36.20
CA TRP A 309 4.37 9.76 -37.39
C TRP A 309 4.14 10.60 -38.63
N LEU A 310 2.98 11.22 -38.78
CA LEU A 310 2.71 12.17 -39.87
C LEU A 310 3.70 13.35 -39.85
N ASP A 311 3.97 13.95 -38.68
CA ASP A 311 5.01 15.01 -38.57
C ASP A 311 6.41 14.50 -38.95
N GLN A 312 6.77 13.29 -38.54
CA GLN A 312 8.06 12.67 -38.92
C GLN A 312 8.16 12.43 -40.43
N LEU A 313 7.09 11.93 -41.05
CA LEU A 313 7.04 11.71 -42.50
C LEU A 313 7.08 13.03 -43.25
N SER A 314 6.39 14.06 -42.76
CA SER A 314 6.43 15.40 -43.34
C SER A 314 7.86 15.93 -43.44
N ARG A 315 8.64 15.77 -42.36
CA ARG A 315 10.06 16.14 -42.34
C ARG A 315 10.92 15.27 -43.24
N LYS A 316 10.64 13.96 -43.30
CA LYS A 316 11.39 12.99 -44.10
C LYS A 316 11.21 13.21 -45.60
N TYR A 317 9.98 13.49 -46.04
CA TYR A 317 9.61 13.62 -47.45
C TYR A 317 9.56 15.09 -47.93
N GLY A 318 9.64 16.05 -47.00
CA GLY A 318 9.66 17.49 -47.35
C GLY A 318 8.29 18.03 -47.76
N GLU A 319 7.21 17.38 -47.35
CA GLU A 319 5.82 17.74 -47.66
C GLU A 319 5.00 17.88 -46.36
N ASP A 320 3.92 18.66 -46.35
CA ASP A 320 3.04 18.79 -45.19
C ASP A 320 1.96 17.70 -45.20
N LEU A 321 2.24 16.58 -44.53
CA LEU A 321 1.37 15.42 -44.41
C LEU A 321 0.54 15.53 -43.13
N ARG A 322 -0.77 15.73 -43.30
CA ARG A 322 -1.74 15.91 -42.21
C ARG A 322 -2.75 14.77 -42.10
N TYR A 323 -3.02 14.07 -43.20
CA TYR A 323 -4.05 13.05 -43.28
C TYR A 323 -3.46 11.67 -43.62
N LEU A 324 -4.14 10.61 -43.19
CA LEU A 324 -3.69 9.23 -43.35
C LEU A 324 -3.47 8.83 -44.82
N ASN A 325 -4.30 9.33 -45.74
CA ASN A 325 -4.16 9.07 -47.18
C ASN A 325 -2.95 9.76 -47.82
N GLN A 326 -2.33 10.72 -47.14
CA GLN A 326 -1.15 11.42 -47.66
C GLN A 326 0.15 10.67 -47.35
N ILE A 327 0.11 9.58 -46.57
CA ILE A 327 1.28 8.75 -46.32
C ILE A 327 1.82 8.21 -47.65
N PRO A 328 3.07 8.55 -48.04
CA PRO A 328 3.62 8.19 -49.34
C PRO A 328 3.71 6.68 -49.55
N ASP A 329 3.54 6.27 -50.80
CA ASP A 329 3.63 4.86 -51.19
C ASP A 329 5.04 4.30 -50.95
N GLU A 330 6.07 5.13 -51.11
CA GLU A 330 7.46 4.79 -50.82
C GLU A 330 7.70 4.43 -49.35
N GLU A 331 6.94 5.02 -48.42
CA GLU A 331 7.01 4.66 -46.99
C GLU A 331 6.38 3.29 -46.75
N LEU A 332 5.24 3.01 -47.40
CA LEU A 332 4.59 1.71 -47.30
C LEU A 332 5.45 0.61 -47.95
N ASP A 333 6.11 0.91 -49.07
CA ASP A 333 7.07 0.01 -49.72
C ASP A 333 8.31 -0.22 -48.85
N PHE A 334 8.79 0.82 -48.17
CA PHE A 334 9.87 0.69 -47.19
C PHE A 334 9.47 -0.26 -46.05
N LEU A 335 8.29 -0.09 -45.45
CA LEU A 335 7.79 -0.99 -44.40
C LEU A 335 7.64 -2.44 -44.91
N ALA A 336 7.07 -2.63 -46.09
CA ALA A 336 6.90 -3.95 -46.70
C ALA A 336 8.24 -4.63 -46.97
N SER A 337 9.23 -3.90 -47.53
CA SER A 337 10.58 -4.43 -47.79
C SER A 337 11.34 -4.77 -46.51
N GLY A 338 11.03 -4.09 -45.40
CA GLY A 338 11.53 -4.41 -44.06
C GLY A 338 10.90 -5.66 -43.42
N GLY A 339 9.93 -6.28 -44.09
CA GLY A 339 9.25 -7.49 -43.61
C GLY A 339 8.12 -7.21 -42.62
N PHE A 340 7.68 -5.96 -42.45
CA PHE A 340 6.53 -5.64 -41.62
C PHE A 340 5.24 -6.12 -42.29
N THR A 341 4.40 -6.80 -41.52
CA THR A 341 3.10 -7.36 -41.96
C THR A 341 1.92 -6.71 -41.23
N GLY A 342 2.19 -5.87 -40.24
CA GLY A 342 1.20 -5.08 -39.51
C GLY A 342 1.64 -3.65 -39.24
N LEU A 343 0.71 -2.71 -39.31
CA LEU A 343 0.89 -1.32 -38.92
C LEU A 343 -0.17 -0.95 -37.88
N TRP A 344 0.26 -0.77 -36.64
CA TRP A 344 -0.59 -0.34 -35.54
C TRP A 344 -0.51 1.18 -35.40
N LEU A 345 -1.64 1.84 -35.63
CA LEU A 345 -1.80 3.28 -35.43
C LEU A 345 -2.47 3.56 -34.09
N ILE A 346 -1.75 4.26 -33.22
CA ILE A 346 -2.21 4.73 -31.91
C ILE A 346 -2.80 6.12 -32.06
N GLY A 347 -4.01 6.33 -31.52
CA GLY A 347 -4.72 7.61 -31.55
C GLY A 347 -5.44 7.88 -32.86
N LEU A 348 -6.07 6.84 -33.45
CA LEU A 348 -6.88 6.98 -34.66
C LEU A 348 -8.27 7.56 -34.40
N TRP A 349 -8.80 7.35 -33.20
CA TRP A 349 -10.17 7.71 -32.82
C TRP A 349 -10.30 9.20 -32.51
N GLU A 350 -11.51 9.74 -32.67
CA GLU A 350 -11.85 11.11 -32.29
C GLU A 350 -11.68 11.28 -30.77
N ARG A 351 -11.00 12.36 -30.37
CA ARG A 351 -10.52 12.53 -28.99
C ARG A 351 -11.32 13.60 -28.24
N SER A 352 -11.45 13.37 -26.95
CA SER A 352 -12.09 14.26 -25.99
C SER A 352 -11.52 15.68 -26.04
N THR A 353 -12.41 16.65 -26.26
CA THR A 353 -12.05 18.07 -26.21
C THR A 353 -11.77 18.51 -24.78
N ALA A 354 -12.53 17.98 -23.82
CA ALA A 354 -12.32 18.22 -22.39
C ALA A 354 -10.93 17.76 -21.92
N SER A 355 -10.45 16.60 -22.38
CA SER A 355 -9.10 16.11 -22.08
C SER A 355 -8.01 17.08 -22.51
N ARG A 356 -8.15 17.68 -23.71
CA ARG A 356 -7.24 18.71 -24.21
C ARG A 356 -7.29 19.95 -23.30
N THR A 357 -8.48 20.45 -23.01
CA THR A 357 -8.69 21.65 -22.18
C THR A 357 -8.07 21.50 -20.80
N ILE A 358 -8.24 20.35 -20.14
CA ILE A 358 -7.66 20.07 -18.83
C ILE A 358 -6.13 20.14 -18.90
N LYS A 359 -5.49 19.51 -19.89
CA LYS A 359 -4.03 19.55 -20.05
C LYS A 359 -3.51 20.98 -20.27
N GLN A 360 -4.25 21.80 -21.01
CA GLN A 360 -3.91 23.20 -21.22
C GLN A 360 -4.03 24.03 -19.94
N MET A 361 -5.09 23.83 -19.17
CA MET A 361 -5.27 24.47 -17.85
C MET A 361 -4.16 24.09 -16.86
N MET A 362 -3.63 22.87 -16.95
CA MET A 362 -2.54 22.37 -16.11
C MET A 362 -1.14 22.83 -16.57
N GLY A 363 -1.05 23.81 -17.48
CA GLY A 363 0.20 24.47 -17.83
C GLY A 363 0.87 23.99 -19.12
N ASN A 364 0.20 23.17 -19.94
CA ASN A 364 0.71 22.77 -21.25
C ASN A 364 -0.19 23.27 -22.39
N PRO A 365 -0.05 24.54 -22.82
CA PRO A 365 -0.95 25.18 -23.79
C PRO A 365 -0.96 24.51 -25.17
N GLU A 366 0.14 23.85 -25.56
CA GLU A 366 0.27 23.15 -26.84
C GLU A 366 -0.15 21.67 -26.76
N ALA A 367 -0.62 21.20 -25.60
CA ALA A 367 -1.00 19.80 -25.43
C ALA A 367 -2.22 19.44 -26.28
N VAL A 368 -2.13 18.29 -26.97
CA VAL A 368 -3.30 17.63 -27.56
C VAL A 368 -3.97 16.67 -26.56
N ALA A 369 -5.23 16.35 -26.83
CA ALA A 369 -5.98 15.35 -26.08
C ALA A 369 -5.22 14.02 -25.98
N SER A 370 -5.42 13.29 -24.87
CA SER A 370 -4.84 11.95 -24.74
C SER A 370 -5.35 11.04 -25.85
N ALA A 371 -4.48 10.21 -26.42
CA ALA A 371 -4.87 9.20 -27.41
C ALA A 371 -5.89 8.19 -26.84
N TYR A 372 -5.92 8.01 -25.51
CA TYR A 372 -6.80 7.09 -24.82
C TYR A 372 -8.02 7.78 -24.17
N SER A 373 -8.23 9.08 -24.41
CA SER A 373 -9.42 9.79 -23.94
C SER A 373 -10.31 10.06 -25.14
N LEU A 374 -11.15 9.07 -25.46
CA LEU A 374 -11.95 9.04 -26.68
C LEU A 374 -13.21 9.88 -26.50
N TYR A 375 -13.59 10.63 -27.54
CA TYR A 375 -14.94 11.21 -27.64
C TYR A 375 -15.89 10.18 -28.24
N ASP A 376 -15.49 9.53 -29.34
CA ASP A 376 -16.27 8.48 -30.00
C ASP A 376 -15.34 7.56 -30.80
N TYR A 377 -15.82 6.37 -31.16
CA TYR A 377 -15.13 5.41 -32.04
C TYR A 377 -15.25 5.78 -33.53
N GLU A 378 -15.12 7.06 -33.83
CA GLU A 378 -15.05 7.63 -35.17
C GLU A 378 -13.58 7.91 -35.53
N ILE A 379 -13.17 7.71 -36.78
CA ILE A 379 -11.80 8.08 -37.20
C ILE A 379 -11.68 9.60 -37.15
N ALA A 380 -10.64 10.07 -36.46
CA ALA A 380 -10.49 11.48 -36.16
C ALA A 380 -10.54 12.36 -37.43
N ALA A 381 -11.34 13.42 -37.39
CA ALA A 381 -11.53 14.29 -38.55
C ALA A 381 -10.22 15.00 -38.96
N ASP A 382 -9.36 15.31 -37.99
CA ASP A 382 -8.03 15.89 -38.18
C ASP A 382 -7.03 14.93 -38.87
N LEU A 383 -7.34 13.63 -38.92
CA LEU A 383 -6.60 12.61 -39.68
C LEU A 383 -7.21 12.32 -41.07
N GLY A 384 -8.27 13.04 -41.45
CA GLY A 384 -8.98 12.88 -42.72
C GLY A 384 -10.15 11.89 -42.69
N GLY A 385 -10.52 11.41 -41.49
CA GLY A 385 -11.68 10.57 -41.26
C GLY A 385 -11.66 9.21 -41.98
N TRP A 386 -12.83 8.59 -42.08
CA TRP A 386 -12.98 7.25 -42.66
C TRP A 386 -12.49 7.12 -44.10
N LEU A 387 -12.59 8.19 -44.90
CA LEU A 387 -12.12 8.15 -46.29
C LEU A 387 -10.60 8.05 -46.35
N ALA A 388 -9.88 8.85 -45.56
CA ALA A 388 -8.43 8.80 -45.52
C ALA A 388 -7.92 7.47 -44.95
N TYR A 389 -8.60 6.95 -43.92
CA TYR A 389 -8.31 5.62 -43.38
C TYR A 389 -8.50 4.50 -44.41
N LYS A 390 -9.61 4.49 -45.15
CA LYS A 390 -9.91 3.45 -46.15
C LYS A 390 -8.86 3.42 -47.26
N ASP A 391 -8.46 4.59 -47.75
CA ASP A 391 -7.39 4.72 -48.74
C ASP A 391 -6.07 4.12 -48.24
N LEU A 392 -5.62 4.54 -47.04
CA LEU A 392 -4.40 4.00 -46.44
C LEU A 392 -4.49 2.48 -46.23
N ARG A 393 -5.62 2.00 -45.72
CA ARG A 393 -5.88 0.57 -45.49
C ARG A 393 -5.72 -0.22 -46.78
N ASP A 394 -6.31 0.25 -47.86
CA ASP A 394 -6.32 -0.48 -49.14
C ASP A 394 -4.91 -0.49 -49.77
N ARG A 395 -4.18 0.64 -49.71
CA ARG A 395 -2.78 0.73 -50.19
C ARG A 395 -1.81 -0.09 -49.36
N ALA A 396 -1.98 -0.13 -48.04
CA ALA A 396 -1.19 -0.96 -47.14
C ALA A 396 -1.48 -2.45 -47.35
N TRP A 397 -2.76 -2.81 -47.52
CA TRP A 397 -3.19 -4.18 -47.76
C TRP A 397 -2.65 -4.74 -49.07
N ALA A 398 -2.62 -3.93 -50.14
CA ALA A 398 -2.00 -4.31 -51.41
C ALA A 398 -0.51 -4.69 -51.28
N ARG A 399 0.16 -4.21 -50.22
CA ARG A 399 1.56 -4.50 -49.87
C ARG A 399 1.71 -5.57 -48.80
N GLY A 400 0.61 -6.23 -48.41
CA GLY A 400 0.60 -7.28 -47.38
C GLY A 400 0.63 -6.75 -45.95
N ILE A 401 0.45 -5.45 -45.73
CA ILE A 401 0.44 -4.81 -44.41
C ILE A 401 -1.00 -4.65 -43.93
N ARG A 402 -1.31 -5.23 -42.76
CA ARG A 402 -2.63 -5.08 -42.12
C ARG A 402 -2.63 -3.90 -41.17
N LEU A 403 -3.68 -3.08 -41.20
CA LEU A 403 -3.84 -2.01 -40.20
C LEU A 403 -4.45 -2.56 -38.92
N ALA A 404 -3.95 -2.06 -37.79
CA ALA A 404 -4.49 -2.29 -36.46
C ALA A 404 -4.59 -0.96 -35.70
N SER A 405 -5.45 -0.92 -34.68
CA SER A 405 -5.60 0.23 -33.79
C SER A 405 -5.78 -0.24 -32.35
N ASP A 406 -5.55 0.67 -31.41
CA ASP A 406 -5.91 0.48 -30.02
C ASP A 406 -7.44 0.44 -29.87
N MET A 407 -7.96 -0.41 -28.98
CA MET A 407 -9.36 -0.40 -28.55
C MET A 407 -9.36 -0.08 -27.06
N VAL A 408 -10.17 0.89 -26.62
CA VAL A 408 -10.20 1.36 -25.23
C VAL A 408 -11.59 1.10 -24.61
N PRO A 409 -11.94 -0.15 -24.31
CA PRO A 409 -13.29 -0.50 -23.85
C PRO A 409 -13.58 -0.08 -22.41
N ASN A 410 -12.54 0.22 -21.62
CA ASN A 410 -12.67 0.43 -20.18
C ASN A 410 -13.19 1.82 -19.80
N HIS A 411 -13.01 2.84 -20.65
CA HIS A 411 -13.43 4.21 -20.38
C HIS A 411 -13.50 5.05 -21.66
N VAL A 412 -14.22 6.17 -21.60
CA VAL A 412 -14.23 7.26 -22.59
C VAL A 412 -13.79 8.57 -21.93
N GLY A 413 -13.60 9.63 -22.71
CA GLY A 413 -13.43 10.97 -22.19
C GLY A 413 -14.66 11.46 -21.43
N ILE A 414 -14.48 12.45 -20.56
CA ILE A 414 -15.58 12.98 -19.74
C ILE A 414 -16.72 13.61 -20.58
N ASP A 415 -16.42 13.97 -21.82
CA ASP A 415 -17.35 14.51 -22.81
C ASP A 415 -17.74 13.50 -23.90
N GLY A 416 -17.30 12.24 -23.81
CA GLY A 416 -17.58 11.18 -24.78
C GLY A 416 -18.80 10.30 -24.45
#